data_AF-A0A6S6STQ3-F1
#
_entry.id   AF-A0A6S6STQ3-F1
#
_cell.length_a   1.000
_cell.length_b   1.000
_cell.length_c   1.000
_cell.angle_alpha   90.00
_cell.angle_beta   90.00
_cell.angle_gamma   90.00
#
_symmetry.space_group_name_H-M   'P 1'
#
loop_
_entity.id
_entity.type
_entity.pdbx_description
1 polymer ?
#
loop_
_entity_poly.entity_id
_entity_poly.type
_entity_poly.pdbx_seq_one_letter_code
_entity_poly.pdbx_strand_id
1 'polypeptide(L)'
;MVAEIMIEEYKKMMPELRLRADMSDGDKDKEAAFYTIRKTKTPHILFELAFMDTWEPDCRMLMEEEDRFAEAIFEGIKVLSKKFK
;
A
#
# COMPACT_ATOMS: atom_id res chain seq x y z
N MET A 1 12.06 2.27 -4.04
CA MET A 1 11.32 2.04 -5.31
C MET A 1 9.93 2.68 -5.24
N VAL A 2 9.02 2.47 -6.20
CA VAL A 2 7.64 3.01 -6.15
C VAL A 2 6.91 2.53 -4.90
N ALA A 3 6.99 1.22 -4.61
CA ALA A 3 6.37 0.60 -3.43
C ALA A 3 6.89 1.21 -2.11
N GLU A 4 8.19 1.34 -1.93
CA GLU A 4 8.77 1.96 -0.71
C GLU A 4 8.23 3.37 -0.43
N ILE A 5 8.16 4.25 -1.44
CA ILE A 5 7.59 5.61 -1.26
C ILE A 5 6.13 5.53 -0.84
N MET A 6 5.37 4.66 -1.49
CA MET A 6 3.95 4.47 -1.20
C MET A 6 3.74 3.92 0.20
N ILE A 7 4.57 2.97 0.65
CA ILE A 7 4.55 2.42 2.00
C ILE A 7 4.85 3.51 3.03
N GLU A 8 5.89 4.33 2.82
CA GLU A 8 6.27 5.40 3.74
C GLU A 8 5.18 6.45 3.90
N GLU A 9 4.59 6.93 2.80
CA GLU A 9 3.51 7.93 2.86
C GLU A 9 2.24 7.34 3.48
N TYR A 10 1.87 6.11 3.09
CA TYR A 10 0.71 5.42 3.64
C TYR A 10 0.85 5.21 5.17
N LYS A 11 2.05 4.86 5.64
CA LYS A 11 2.31 4.63 7.07
C LYS A 11 2.23 5.90 7.93
N LYS A 12 2.46 7.08 7.36
CA LYS A 12 2.28 8.35 8.08
C LYS A 12 0.81 8.60 8.40
N MET A 13 -0.07 8.21 7.48
CA MET A 13 -1.52 8.40 7.64
C MET A 13 -2.22 7.24 8.36
N MET A 14 -1.67 6.03 8.28
CA MET A 14 -2.19 4.81 8.93
C MET A 14 -1.13 4.16 9.84
N PRO A 15 -0.62 4.88 10.87
CA PRO A 15 0.42 4.34 11.76
C PRO A 15 -0.01 3.08 12.52
N GLU A 16 -1.29 2.99 12.89
CA GLU A 16 -1.92 1.91 13.63
C GLU A 16 -2.07 0.61 12.81
N LEU A 17 -2.23 0.72 11.48
CA LEU A 17 -2.47 -0.44 10.64
C LEU A 17 -1.18 -1.23 10.47
N ARG A 18 -1.10 -2.45 11.02
CA ARG A 18 0.13 -3.25 10.98
C ARG A 18 0.58 -3.50 9.53
N LEU A 19 1.75 -2.96 9.15
CA LEU A 19 2.37 -3.29 7.86
C LEU A 19 2.92 -4.72 7.93
N ARG A 20 2.51 -5.56 6.99
CA ARG A 20 3.06 -6.90 6.80
C ARG A 20 4.26 -6.83 5.86
N ALA A 21 5.34 -6.21 6.30
CA ALA A 21 6.55 -6.08 5.49
C ALA A 21 7.22 -7.45 5.27
N ASP A 22 7.87 -7.61 4.13
CA ASP A 22 8.84 -8.67 3.86
C ASP A 22 10.18 -7.98 3.64
N MET A 23 11.22 -8.40 4.37
CA MET A 23 12.56 -7.78 4.32
C MET A 23 13.59 -8.72 3.69
N SER A 24 13.15 -9.82 3.06
CA SER A 24 14.04 -10.88 2.59
C SER A 24 14.98 -10.46 1.45
N ASP A 25 14.63 -9.42 0.69
CA ASP A 25 15.41 -8.84 -0.41
C ASP A 25 15.92 -7.42 -0.14
N GLY A 26 15.58 -6.84 1.02
CA GLY A 26 16.17 -5.60 1.53
C GLY A 26 15.29 -4.35 1.44
N ASP A 27 14.05 -4.44 0.96
CA ASP A 27 13.03 -3.40 1.15
C ASP A 27 11.81 -3.95 1.94
N LYS A 28 10.71 -3.20 2.02
CA LYS A 28 9.54 -3.59 2.86
C LYS A 28 8.45 -4.30 2.07
N ASP A 29 8.49 -4.25 0.74
CA ASP A 29 7.36 -4.72 -0.06
C ASP A 29 7.41 -6.22 -0.32
N LYS A 30 6.26 -6.76 -0.73
CA LYS A 30 6.14 -8.20 -0.97
C LYS A 30 6.28 -8.48 -2.44
N GLU A 31 7.32 -9.22 -2.77
CA GLU A 31 7.52 -9.73 -4.12
C GLU A 31 6.55 -10.89 -4.40
N ALA A 32 5.42 -10.56 -5.03
CA ALA A 32 4.39 -11.52 -5.38
C ALA A 32 4.26 -11.67 -6.90
N ALA A 33 4.24 -12.92 -7.34
CA ALA A 33 4.16 -13.30 -8.74
C ALA A 33 2.74 -13.18 -9.35
N PHE A 34 1.94 -12.22 -8.88
CA PHE A 34 0.58 -11.99 -9.36
C PHE A 34 0.58 -11.62 -10.85
N TYR A 35 -0.42 -12.11 -11.59
CA TYR A 35 -0.52 -11.89 -13.02
C TYR A 35 -0.56 -10.39 -13.35
N THR A 36 -1.33 -9.61 -12.59
CA THR A 36 -1.50 -8.16 -12.75
C THR A 36 -0.21 -7.37 -12.53
N ILE A 37 0.67 -7.83 -11.64
CA ILE A 37 1.96 -7.18 -11.37
C ILE A 37 3.00 -7.59 -12.42
N ARG A 38 3.06 -8.87 -12.80
CA ARG A 38 4.10 -9.40 -13.70
C ARG A 38 3.85 -9.13 -15.19
N LYS A 39 2.60 -8.94 -15.62
CA LYS A 39 2.25 -8.84 -17.04
C LYS A 39 1.93 -7.42 -17.47
N THR A 40 2.86 -6.52 -17.22
CA THR A 40 2.68 -5.10 -17.52
C THR A 40 4.02 -4.36 -17.69
N LYS A 41 4.02 -3.23 -18.39
CA LYS A 41 5.24 -2.53 -18.88
C LYS A 41 5.63 -1.28 -18.09
N THR A 42 4.68 -0.67 -17.40
CA THR A 42 4.90 0.49 -16.52
C THR A 42 5.35 0.08 -15.10
N PRO A 43 5.59 1.02 -14.17
CA PRO A 43 5.69 0.69 -12.74
C PRO A 43 4.31 0.32 -12.15
N HIS A 44 4.26 -0.70 -11.29
CA HIS A 44 3.00 -1.17 -10.68
C HIS A 44 3.23 -1.64 -9.26
N ILE A 45 2.17 -1.51 -8.48
CA ILE A 45 2.06 -2.02 -7.12
C ILE A 45 0.62 -2.50 -6.91
N LEU A 46 0.42 -3.39 -5.96
CA LEU A 46 -0.89 -3.83 -5.51
C LEU A 46 -1.05 -3.42 -4.04
N PHE A 47 -2.11 -2.67 -3.74
CA PHE A 47 -2.50 -2.39 -2.37
C PHE A 47 -3.55 -3.40 -1.91
N GLU A 48 -3.16 -4.25 -0.96
CA GLU A 48 -4.10 -5.01 -0.13
C GLU A 48 -4.23 -4.29 1.21
N LEU A 49 -5.34 -3.56 1.40
CA LEU A 49 -5.51 -2.59 2.48
C LEU A 49 -5.54 -3.22 3.88
N ALA A 50 -6.36 -4.25 4.06
CA ALA A 50 -6.50 -5.03 5.30
C ALA A 50 -7.14 -6.40 4.98
N PHE A 51 -7.35 -7.26 5.98
CA PHE A 51 -8.03 -8.53 5.77
C PHE A 51 -9.54 -8.42 5.87
N MET A 52 -10.25 -9.07 4.94
CA MET A 52 -11.72 -9.13 4.93
C MET A 52 -12.31 -10.31 5.73
N ASP A 53 -11.46 -11.10 6.39
CA ASP A 53 -11.84 -12.23 7.24
C ASP A 53 -11.60 -11.97 8.74
N THR A 54 -11.07 -10.79 9.07
CA THR A 54 -10.73 -10.39 10.43
C THR A 54 -11.61 -9.23 10.85
N TRP A 55 -12.60 -9.49 11.71
CA TRP A 55 -13.61 -8.49 12.06
C TRP A 55 -13.01 -7.20 12.66
N GLU A 56 -12.23 -7.35 13.73
CA GLU A 56 -11.52 -6.25 14.38
C GLU A 56 -9.99 -6.44 14.32
N PRO A 57 -9.22 -5.41 13.96
CA PRO A 57 -9.70 -4.08 13.55
C PRO A 57 -10.08 -4.00 12.05
N ASP A 58 -9.66 -4.97 11.24
CA ASP A 58 -9.56 -4.83 9.78
C ASP A 58 -10.89 -4.56 9.06
N CYS A 59 -11.88 -5.46 9.14
CA CYS A 59 -13.16 -5.25 8.45
C CYS A 59 -13.86 -3.98 8.92
N ARG A 60 -13.82 -3.71 10.23
CA ARG A 60 -14.40 -2.49 10.81
C ARG A 60 -13.76 -1.24 10.20
N MET A 61 -12.42 -1.16 10.18
CA MET A 61 -11.71 -0.03 9.58
C MET A 61 -12.02 0.10 8.09
N LEU A 62 -12.05 -1.01 7.33
CA LEU A 62 -12.38 -1.00 5.90
C LEU A 62 -13.76 -0.40 5.61
N MET A 63 -14.74 -0.59 6.51
CA MET A 63 -16.09 -0.08 6.35
C MET A 63 -16.28 1.34 6.91
N GLU A 64 -15.60 1.69 8.00
CA GLU A 64 -15.79 2.97 8.69
C GLU A 64 -14.82 4.06 8.20
N GLU A 65 -13.67 3.68 7.62
CA GLU A 65 -12.57 4.59 7.29
C GLU A 65 -12.12 4.53 5.82
N GLU A 66 -12.99 4.10 4.90
CA GLU A 66 -12.68 3.95 3.46
C GLU A 66 -12.01 5.21 2.85
N ASP A 67 -12.54 6.40 3.16
CA ASP A 67 -11.99 7.67 2.68
C ASP A 67 -10.55 7.87 3.13
N ARG A 68 -10.21 7.49 4.37
CA ARG A 68 -8.86 7.63 4.91
C ARG A 68 -7.86 6.71 4.19
N PHE A 69 -8.29 5.50 3.79
CA PHE A 69 -7.48 4.62 2.94
C PHE A 69 -7.22 5.26 1.57
N ALA A 70 -8.26 5.81 0.94
CA ALA A 70 -8.15 6.46 -0.36
C ALA A 70 -7.23 7.70 -0.30
N GLU A 71 -7.38 8.53 0.72
CA GLU A 71 -6.54 9.70 0.96
C GLU A 71 -5.07 9.32 1.16
N ALA A 72 -4.79 8.29 1.98
CA ALA A 72 -3.42 7.82 2.21
C ALA A 72 -2.73 7.39 0.92
N ILE A 73 -3.46 6.68 0.04
CA ILE A 73 -2.95 6.30 -1.28
C ILE A 73 -2.75 7.55 -2.16
N PHE A 74 -3.70 8.47 -2.16
CA PHE A 74 -3.64 9.68 -2.97
C PHE A 74 -2.45 10.57 -2.59
N GLU A 75 -2.16 10.74 -1.30
CA GLU A 75 -0.97 11.45 -0.82
C GLU A 75 0.33 10.83 -1.37
N GLY A 76 0.45 9.50 -1.32
CA GLY A 76 1.58 8.79 -1.90
C GLY A 76 1.73 9.05 -3.42
N ILE A 77 0.62 9.00 -4.16
CA ILE A 77 0.62 9.28 -5.61
C ILE A 77 1.07 10.72 -5.90
N LYS A 78 0.67 11.71 -5.10
CA LYS A 78 1.14 13.10 -5.27
C LYS A 78 2.65 13.22 -5.09
N VAL A 79 3.22 12.49 -4.13
CA VAL A 79 4.69 12.46 -3.94
C VAL A 79 5.37 11.83 -5.15
N LEU A 80 4.87 10.70 -5.66
CA LEU A 80 5.39 10.06 -6.88
C LEU A 80 5.28 10.97 -8.10
N SER A 81 4.14 11.65 -8.28
CA SER A 81 3.89 12.54 -9.42
C SER A 81 4.91 13.68 -9.49
N LYS A 82 5.38 14.19 -8.34
CA LYS A 82 6.44 15.21 -8.29
C LYS A 82 7.82 14.66 -8.64
N LYS A 83 8.07 13.38 -8.37
CA LYS A 83 9.34 12.70 -8.61
C LYS A 83 9.54 12.25 -10.05
N PHE A 84 8.44 11.97 -10.77
CA PHE A 84 8.46 11.53 -12.18
C PHE A 84 8.12 12.65 -13.18
N LYS A 85 8.07 13.91 -12.73
CA LYS A 85 8.12 15.09 -13.60
C LYS A 85 9.55 15.38 -14.03
#